data_AF-A0A917TZG1-F1
#
_entry.id   AF-A0A917TZG1-F1
#
_cell.length_a   1.000
_cell.length_b   1.000
_cell.length_c   1.000
_cell.angle_alpha   90.00
_cell.angle_beta   90.00
_cell.angle_gamma   90.00
#
_symmetry.space_group_name_H-M   'P 1'
#
loop_
_entity.id
_entity.type
_entity.pdbx_description
1 polymer ?
#
loop_
_entity_poly.entity_id
_entity_poly.type
_entity_poly.pdbx_seq_one_letter_code
_entity_poly.pdbx_strand_id
1 'polypeptide(L)'
;MGKRYNLWSFYLILFCLGLAAYSLYSNINNTWLIAPPNYILLIISLLALILGIVGFKDRRNWWAKTRSWLTVILSSLTFIGLLLVLSFTTFFSSMGVNEHLKTVSSPDDHYTIDFYRYDAGAAGTFGVRGELNGPLWFKKRIYYQDRVEQVEVEWESNDSVSINNHILKLDEGDTYGYQ
;
A
#
# COMPACT_ATOMS: atom_id res chain seq x y z
N MET A 1 12.47 -17.44 28.40
CA MET A 1 12.56 -16.73 27.09
C MET A 1 11.38 -17.04 26.16
N GLY A 2 10.98 -18.31 25.97
CA GLY A 2 9.85 -18.70 25.09
C GLY A 2 8.54 -17.92 25.28
N LYS A 3 8.12 -17.66 26.53
CA LYS A 3 6.92 -16.84 26.84
C LYS A 3 6.94 -15.44 26.22
N ARG A 4 8.10 -14.78 26.22
CA ARG A 4 8.24 -13.42 25.66
C ARG A 4 8.11 -13.48 24.15
N TYR A 5 8.80 -14.41 23.49
CA TYR A 5 8.72 -14.57 22.03
C TYR A 5 7.30 -14.84 21.55
N ASN A 6 6.57 -15.73 22.22
CA ASN A 6 5.18 -16.05 21.87
C ASN A 6 4.22 -14.84 22.02
N LEU A 7 4.45 -13.96 23.00
CA LEU A 7 3.71 -12.70 23.13
C LEU A 7 4.10 -11.71 22.02
N TRP A 8 5.40 -11.49 21.82
CA TRP A 8 5.91 -10.56 20.81
C TRP A 8 5.46 -10.95 19.41
N SER A 9 5.56 -12.24 19.04
CA SER A 9 5.13 -12.73 17.73
C SER A 9 3.64 -12.51 17.51
N PHE A 10 2.82 -12.70 18.55
CA PHE A 10 1.38 -12.50 18.47
C PHE A 10 1.01 -11.03 18.24
N TYR A 11 1.63 -10.10 18.99
CA TYR A 11 1.39 -8.67 18.76
C TYR A 11 1.93 -8.21 17.40
N LEU A 12 3.08 -8.75 16.98
CA LEU A 12 3.66 -8.44 15.68
C LEU A 12 2.72 -8.82 14.53
N ILE A 13 2.13 -10.03 14.58
CA ILE A 13 1.19 -10.45 13.51
C ILE A 13 -0.11 -9.66 13.54
N LEU A 14 -0.64 -9.32 14.72
CA LEU A 14 -1.84 -8.47 14.82
C LEU A 14 -1.59 -7.07 14.26
N PHE A 15 -0.43 -6.48 14.54
CA PHE A 15 -0.03 -5.20 13.98
C PHE A 15 0.11 -5.28 12.45
N CYS A 16 0.76 -6.33 11.93
CA CYS A 16 0.90 -6.58 10.50
C CYS A 16 -0.47 -6.72 9.80
N LEU A 17 -1.41 -7.46 10.41
CA LEU A 17 -2.77 -7.62 9.91
C LEU A 17 -3.54 -6.29 9.93
N GLY A 18 -3.37 -5.49 10.98
CA GLY A 18 -3.97 -4.16 11.06
C GLY A 18 -3.49 -3.24 9.93
N LEU A 19 -2.19 -3.23 9.65
CA LEU A 19 -1.62 -2.46 8.52
C LEU A 19 -2.09 -2.99 7.16
N ALA A 20 -2.14 -4.31 6.98
CA ALA A 20 -2.64 -4.90 5.74
C ALA A 20 -4.13 -4.60 5.50
N ALA A 21 -4.96 -4.70 6.56
CA ALA A 21 -6.36 -4.35 6.49
C ALA A 21 -6.57 -2.86 6.22
N TYR A 22 -5.77 -1.99 6.84
CA TYR A 22 -5.80 -0.55 6.56
C TYR A 22 -5.37 -0.24 5.12
N SER A 23 -4.34 -0.91 4.60
CA SER A 23 -3.92 -0.77 3.20
C SER A 23 -5.06 -1.09 2.24
N LEU A 24 -5.78 -2.20 2.49
CA LEU A 24 -6.94 -2.58 1.68
C LEU A 24 -8.08 -1.58 1.81
N TYR A 25 -8.42 -1.17 3.04
CA TYR A 25 -9.43 -0.15 3.31
C TYR A 25 -9.12 1.16 2.58
N SER A 26 -7.86 1.61 2.64
CA SER A 26 -7.42 2.86 2.03
C SER A 26 -7.47 2.81 0.51
N ASN A 27 -7.16 1.66 -0.08
CA ASN A 27 -7.26 1.48 -1.54
C ASN A 27 -8.71 1.51 -2.03
N ILE A 28 -9.66 1.02 -1.22
CA ILE A 28 -11.10 1.01 -1.58
C ILE A 28 -11.72 2.40 -1.42
N ASN A 29 -11.38 3.11 -0.33
CA ASN A 29 -12.00 4.39 0.02
C ASN A 29 -11.20 5.61 -0.44
N ASN A 30 -10.12 5.41 -1.21
CA ASN A 30 -9.23 6.46 -1.72
C ASN A 30 -8.70 7.41 -0.63
N THR A 31 -8.50 6.90 0.59
CA THR A 31 -7.87 7.64 1.68
C THR A 31 -6.34 7.59 1.58
N TRP A 32 -5.65 8.25 2.51
CA TRP A 32 -4.20 8.16 2.64
C TRP A 32 -3.72 6.72 2.89
N LEU A 33 -2.88 6.21 2.00
CA LEU A 33 -2.19 4.94 2.17
C LEU A 33 -1.01 5.13 3.13
N ILE A 34 -1.23 4.84 4.41
CA ILE A 34 -0.24 4.96 5.50
C ILE A 34 0.56 3.66 5.70
N ALA A 35 0.12 2.56 5.09
CA ALA A 35 0.77 1.26 5.25
C ALA A 35 2.12 1.22 4.51
N PRO A 36 3.14 0.57 5.08
CA PRO A 36 4.41 0.36 4.40
C PRO A 36 4.22 -0.54 3.17
N PRO A 37 5.17 -0.52 2.22
CA PRO A 37 5.13 -1.37 1.04
C PRO A 37 4.94 -2.86 1.39
N ASN A 38 4.26 -3.59 0.50
CA ASN A 38 3.88 -4.99 0.72
C ASN A 38 5.07 -5.91 1.03
N TYR A 39 6.28 -5.62 0.52
CA TYR A 39 7.47 -6.39 0.85
C TYR A 39 7.94 -6.20 2.30
N ILE A 40 7.72 -5.04 2.91
CA ILE A 40 8.02 -4.81 4.34
C ILE A 40 7.05 -5.63 5.20
N LEU A 41 5.76 -5.60 4.86
CA LEU A 41 4.74 -6.42 5.54
C LEU A 41 5.07 -7.92 5.40
N LEU A 42 5.58 -8.34 4.23
CA LEU A 42 6.01 -9.71 4.00
C LEU A 42 7.15 -10.11 4.96
N ILE A 43 8.18 -9.27 5.08
CA ILE A 43 9.29 -9.50 6.02
C ILE A 43 8.78 -9.57 7.47
N ILE A 44 7.89 -8.66 7.87
CA ILE A 44 7.29 -8.67 9.22
C ILE A 44 6.53 -9.98 9.46
N SER A 45 5.73 -10.44 8.50
CA SER A 45 4.98 -11.70 8.62
C SER A 45 5.89 -12.92 8.72
N LEU A 46 7.02 -12.94 7.99
CA LEU A 46 8.03 -13.98 8.09
C LEU A 46 8.71 -13.99 9.46
N LEU A 47 9.08 -12.81 9.98
CA LEU A 47 9.63 -12.68 11.33
C LEU A 47 8.61 -13.15 12.39
N ALA A 48 7.33 -12.80 12.25
CA ALA A 48 6.27 -13.28 13.12
C ALA A 48 6.17 -14.81 13.11
N LEU A 49 6.27 -15.42 11.93
CA LEU A 49 6.24 -16.87 11.76
C LEU A 49 7.42 -17.56 12.46
N ILE A 50 8.64 -17.08 12.22
CA ILE A 50 9.86 -17.64 12.85
C ILE A 50 9.75 -17.55 14.37
N LEU A 51 9.38 -16.38 14.90
CA LEU A 51 9.22 -16.18 16.34
C LEU A 51 8.07 -17.01 16.91
N GLY A 52 6.99 -17.18 16.15
CA GLY A 52 5.85 -18.04 16.51
C GLY A 52 6.26 -19.51 16.65
N ILE A 53 7.05 -20.03 15.71
CA ILE A 53 7.61 -21.39 15.75
C ILE A 53 8.56 -21.56 16.95
N VAL A 54 9.46 -20.60 17.18
CA VAL A 54 10.35 -20.63 18.36
C VAL A 54 9.53 -20.55 19.67
N GLY A 55 8.41 -19.83 19.65
CA GLY A 55 7.46 -19.68 20.75
C GLY A 55 6.75 -20.97 21.17
N PHE A 56 6.69 -22.00 20.30
CA PHE A 56 6.08 -23.30 20.61
C PHE A 56 6.83 -24.09 21.69
N LYS A 57 8.08 -23.73 21.98
CA LYS A 57 8.88 -24.36 23.05
C LYS A 57 8.26 -24.13 24.44
N ASP A 58 7.35 -23.17 24.59
CA ASP A 58 6.64 -22.92 25.84
C ASP A 58 5.41 -23.85 26.00
N ARG A 59 5.58 -24.93 26.77
CA ARG A 59 4.53 -25.94 27.01
C ARG A 59 3.67 -25.68 28.26
N ARG A 60 3.87 -24.57 28.99
CA ARG A 60 3.33 -24.40 30.36
C ARG A 60 1.82 -24.17 30.45
N ASN A 61 1.19 -23.53 29.47
CA ASN A 61 -0.21 -23.10 29.57
C ASN A 61 -0.96 -23.35 28.25
N TRP A 62 -2.21 -23.83 28.33
CA TRP A 62 -3.10 -23.99 27.17
C TRP A 62 -3.26 -22.67 26.41
N TRP A 63 -3.43 -21.55 27.11
CA TRP A 63 -3.55 -20.22 26.49
C TRP A 63 -2.30 -19.82 25.68
N ALA A 64 -1.12 -20.25 26.12
CA ALA A 64 0.12 -20.01 25.37
C ALA A 64 0.21 -20.89 24.12
N LYS A 65 -0.25 -22.15 24.19
CA LYS A 65 -0.30 -23.07 23.06
C LYS A 65 -1.27 -22.59 21.98
N THR A 66 -2.49 -22.23 22.37
CA THR A 66 -3.52 -21.70 21.43
C THR A 66 -3.03 -20.43 20.74
N ARG A 67 -2.46 -19.48 21.48
CA ARG A 67 -1.86 -18.27 20.90
C ARG A 67 -0.72 -18.58 19.92
N SER A 68 0.13 -19.58 20.23
CA SER A 68 1.22 -19.99 19.33
C SER A 68 0.68 -20.57 18.02
N TRP A 69 -0.32 -21.45 18.10
CA TRP A 69 -1.00 -22.02 16.94
C TRP A 69 -1.66 -20.94 16.09
N LEU A 70 -2.43 -20.05 16.71
CA LEU A 70 -3.06 -18.92 16.02
C LEU A 70 -2.02 -18.03 15.34
N THR A 71 -0.92 -17.72 16.03
CA THR A 71 0.15 -16.89 15.45
C THR A 71 0.72 -17.56 14.20
N VAL A 72 1.08 -18.84 14.26
CA VAL A 72 1.69 -19.55 13.13
C VAL A 72 0.71 -19.66 11.96
N ILE A 73 -0.56 -19.98 12.22
CA ILE A 73 -1.59 -20.05 11.18
C ILE A 73 -1.77 -18.68 10.51
N LEU A 74 -1.98 -17.63 11.30
CA LEU A 74 -2.18 -16.27 10.79
C LEU A 74 -0.95 -15.78 10.02
N SER A 75 0.25 -15.92 10.58
CA SER A 75 1.48 -15.50 9.90
C SER A 75 1.74 -16.26 8.61
N SER A 76 1.42 -17.56 8.57
CA SER A 76 1.57 -18.37 7.35
C SER A 76 0.60 -17.92 6.27
N LEU A 77 -0.68 -17.71 6.63
CA LEU A 77 -1.70 -17.23 5.69
C LEU A 77 -1.37 -15.83 5.18
N THR A 78 -0.97 -14.90 6.05
CA THR A 78 -0.57 -13.54 5.68
C THR A 78 0.66 -13.56 4.78
N PHE A 79 1.67 -14.37 5.09
CA PHE A 79 2.89 -14.49 4.29
C PHE A 79 2.57 -15.02 2.88
N ILE A 80 1.77 -16.09 2.77
CA ILE A 80 1.35 -16.64 1.47
C ILE A 80 0.52 -15.61 0.70
N GLY A 81 -0.44 -14.94 1.34
CA GLY A 81 -1.26 -13.92 0.70
C GLY A 81 -0.43 -12.76 0.16
N LEU A 82 0.52 -12.25 0.96
CA LEU A 82 1.42 -11.17 0.54
C LEU A 82 2.37 -11.61 -0.59
N LEU A 83 2.87 -12.85 -0.57
CA LEU A 83 3.65 -13.41 -1.67
C LEU A 83 2.85 -13.45 -2.98
N LEU A 84 1.60 -13.90 -2.92
CA LEU A 84 0.71 -13.93 -4.08
C LEU A 84 0.46 -12.52 -4.61
N VAL A 85 0.14 -11.56 -3.73
CA VAL A 85 -0.06 -10.15 -4.12
C VAL A 85 1.20 -9.59 -4.78
N LEU A 86 2.37 -9.77 -4.18
CA LEU A 86 3.63 -9.28 -4.75
C LEU A 86 3.91 -9.91 -6.12
N SER A 87 3.81 -11.24 -6.22
CA SER A 87 4.03 -11.97 -7.48
C SER A 87 3.07 -11.52 -8.57
N PHE A 88 1.80 -11.31 -8.22
CA PHE A 88 0.78 -10.81 -9.15
C PHE A 88 1.14 -9.39 -9.60
N THR A 89 1.41 -8.47 -8.66
CA THR A 89 1.76 -7.09 -9.02
C THR A 89 3.02 -6.99 -9.88
N THR A 90 4.08 -7.74 -9.58
CA THR A 90 5.31 -7.72 -10.38
C THR A 90 5.10 -8.30 -11.77
N PHE A 91 4.31 -9.37 -11.88
CA PHE A 91 3.95 -9.96 -13.16
C PHE A 91 3.20 -8.94 -14.04
N PHE A 92 2.15 -8.29 -13.54
CA PHE A 92 1.39 -7.31 -14.33
C PHE A 92 2.16 -6.03 -14.60
N SER A 93 3.00 -5.55 -13.66
CA SER A 93 3.91 -4.43 -13.93
C SER A 93 4.89 -4.74 -15.07
N SER A 94 5.38 -5.98 -15.18
CA SER A 94 6.25 -6.38 -16.30
C SER A 94 5.54 -6.38 -17.67
N MET A 95 4.21 -6.42 -17.67
CA MET A 95 3.37 -6.32 -18.88
C MET A 95 2.96 -4.87 -19.19
N GLY A 96 3.45 -3.87 -18.46
CA GLY A 96 3.14 -2.46 -18.70
C GLY A 96 1.78 -2.00 -18.18
N VAL A 97 1.13 -2.76 -17.29
CA VAL A 97 -0.20 -2.43 -16.74
C VAL A 97 -0.20 -1.18 -15.86
N ASN A 98 0.96 -0.80 -15.31
CA ASN A 98 1.11 0.39 -14.48
C ASN A 98 2.51 0.97 -14.69
N GLU A 99 2.61 1.93 -15.59
CA GLU A 99 3.85 2.55 -16.06
C GLU A 99 3.99 3.95 -15.43
N HIS A 100 5.14 4.24 -14.83
CA HIS A 100 5.44 5.59 -14.33
C HIS A 100 5.68 6.53 -15.51
N LEU A 101 4.95 7.64 -15.55
CA LEU A 101 5.04 8.63 -16.63
C LEU A 101 6.02 9.74 -16.26
N LYS A 102 5.77 10.42 -15.14
CA LYS A 102 6.58 11.52 -14.64
C LYS A 102 6.28 11.80 -13.18
N THR A 103 7.23 12.48 -12.54
CA THR A 103 7.08 13.07 -11.21
C THR A 103 7.17 14.58 -11.36
N VAL A 104 6.29 15.31 -10.70
CA VAL A 104 6.29 16.78 -10.68
C VAL A 104 6.26 17.28 -9.24
N SER A 105 6.96 18.36 -8.96
CA SER A 105 6.96 19.04 -7.66
C SER A 105 6.32 20.41 -7.79
N SER A 106 5.70 20.90 -6.70
CA SER A 106 5.23 22.28 -6.61
C SER A 106 6.40 23.26 -6.70
N PRO A 107 6.16 24.53 -7.08
CA PRO A 107 7.20 25.56 -7.16
C PRO A 107 8.07 25.73 -5.90
N ASP A 108 7.52 25.41 -4.72
CA ASP A 108 8.20 25.46 -3.42
C ASP A 108 8.64 24.10 -2.88
N ASP A 109 8.54 23.05 -3.69
CA ASP A 109 8.85 21.65 -3.35
C ASP A 109 8.06 21.07 -2.17
N HIS A 110 6.95 21.70 -1.75
CA HIS A 110 6.11 21.21 -0.67
C HIS A 110 5.27 19.99 -1.07
N TYR A 111 4.83 19.93 -2.33
CA TYR A 111 4.05 18.83 -2.88
C TYR A 111 4.81 18.13 -3.99
N THR A 112 4.70 16.80 -4.03
CA THR A 112 5.24 15.98 -5.12
C THR A 112 4.18 15.00 -5.57
N ILE A 113 3.95 14.94 -6.89
CA ILE A 113 2.92 14.08 -7.49
C ILE A 113 3.61 13.13 -8.49
N ASP A 114 3.38 11.83 -8.30
CA ASP A 114 3.76 10.78 -9.26
C ASP A 114 2.57 10.46 -10.17
N PHE A 115 2.80 10.50 -11.48
CA PHE A 115 1.81 10.09 -12.48
C PHE A 115 2.12 8.72 -13.04
N TYR A 116 1.09 7.91 -13.17
CA TYR A 116 1.15 6.57 -13.73
C TYR A 116 0.11 6.40 -14.83
N ARG A 117 0.51 5.79 -15.94
CA ARG A 117 -0.40 5.26 -16.96
C ARG A 117 -0.80 3.86 -16.54
N TYR A 118 -2.10 3.60 -16.47
CA TYR A 118 -2.62 2.25 -16.27
C TYR A 118 -3.29 1.72 -17.53
N ASP A 119 -3.20 0.42 -17.75
CA ASP A 119 -3.85 -0.30 -18.83
C ASP A 119 -4.38 -1.64 -18.31
N ALA A 120 -5.70 -1.77 -18.20
CA ALA A 120 -6.33 -3.00 -17.72
C ALA A 120 -6.43 -4.10 -18.80
N GLY A 121 -5.81 -3.92 -19.97
CA GLY A 121 -5.71 -4.90 -21.05
C GLY A 121 -6.96 -4.98 -21.91
N ALA A 122 -7.07 -6.06 -22.70
CA ALA A 122 -8.04 -6.18 -23.80
C ALA A 122 -9.52 -6.01 -23.42
N ALA A 123 -9.90 -6.31 -22.17
CA ALA A 123 -11.27 -6.17 -21.68
C ALA A 123 -11.45 -4.97 -20.73
N GLY A 124 -10.39 -4.18 -20.51
CA GLY A 124 -10.33 -3.12 -19.54
C GLY A 124 -10.22 -1.72 -20.16
N THR A 125 -10.25 -0.72 -19.29
CA THR A 125 -9.97 0.68 -19.66
C THR A 125 -8.50 0.99 -19.38
N PHE A 126 -7.99 2.02 -20.03
CA PHE A 126 -6.68 2.60 -19.77
C PHE A 126 -6.87 4.04 -19.33
N GLY A 127 -5.83 4.64 -18.75
CA GLY A 127 -5.91 6.03 -18.31
C GLY A 127 -4.68 6.49 -17.55
N VAL A 128 -4.83 7.61 -16.87
CA VAL A 128 -3.79 8.19 -16.02
C VAL A 128 -4.28 8.29 -14.59
N ARG A 129 -3.39 8.00 -13.64
CA ARG A 129 -3.58 8.19 -12.21
C ARG A 129 -2.47 9.07 -11.63
N GLY A 130 -2.84 10.02 -10.78
CA GLY A 130 -1.92 10.84 -9.99
C GLY A 130 -1.93 10.45 -8.52
N GLU A 131 -0.74 10.23 -7.95
CA GLU A 131 -0.52 9.93 -6.54
C GLU A 131 0.30 11.06 -5.89
N LEU A 132 -0.30 11.73 -4.90
CA LEU A 132 0.39 12.68 -4.04
C LEU A 132 1.28 11.95 -3.04
N ASN A 133 2.55 12.32 -2.99
CA ASN A 133 3.52 11.79 -2.06
C ASN A 133 3.44 12.51 -0.71
N GLY A 134 3.30 11.74 0.36
CA GLY A 134 3.39 12.21 1.74
C GLY A 134 4.68 11.76 2.41
N PRO A 135 4.77 11.91 3.74
CA PRO A 135 5.95 11.49 4.50
C PRO A 135 6.22 9.98 4.37
N LEU A 136 7.51 9.60 4.31
CA LEU A 136 7.98 8.22 4.22
C LEU A 136 7.43 7.46 3.00
N TRP A 137 6.40 6.63 3.21
CA TRP A 137 5.76 5.78 2.19
C TRP A 137 4.29 6.16 2.00
N PHE A 138 3.87 7.31 2.54
CA PHE A 138 2.48 7.70 2.48
C PHE A 138 2.14 8.17 1.08
N LYS A 139 1.02 7.68 0.55
CA LYS A 139 0.52 8.10 -0.75
C LYS A 139 -0.96 8.37 -0.71
N LYS A 140 -1.44 9.40 -1.41
CA LYS A 140 -2.87 9.64 -1.62
C LYS A 140 -3.15 9.72 -3.12
N ARG A 141 -4.14 8.98 -3.59
CA ARG A 141 -4.61 9.13 -4.97
C ARG A 141 -5.45 10.39 -5.06
N ILE A 142 -5.05 11.31 -5.93
CA ILE A 142 -5.72 12.62 -6.07
C ILE A 142 -6.33 12.82 -7.45
N TYR A 143 -5.91 12.03 -8.44
CA TYR A 143 -6.37 12.18 -9.81
C TYR A 143 -6.53 10.81 -10.47
N TYR A 144 -7.62 10.63 -11.20
CA TYR A 144 -7.90 9.46 -12.02
C TYR A 144 -8.71 9.88 -13.24
N GLN A 145 -8.24 9.54 -14.43
CA GLN A 145 -8.97 9.81 -15.66
C GLN A 145 -8.81 8.67 -16.66
N ASP A 146 -9.95 8.08 -17.05
CA ASP A 146 -10.03 7.05 -18.06
C ASP A 146 -9.86 7.61 -19.49
N ARG A 147 -9.38 6.76 -20.39
CA ARG A 147 -9.21 6.99 -21.84
C ARG A 147 -8.29 8.14 -22.19
N VAL A 148 -7.24 8.33 -21.40
CA VAL A 148 -6.20 9.32 -21.64
C VAL A 148 -4.83 8.64 -21.58
N GLU A 149 -3.96 8.94 -22.55
CA GLU A 149 -2.61 8.34 -22.63
C GLU A 149 -1.51 9.23 -22.03
N GLN A 150 -1.71 10.55 -22.06
CA GLN A 150 -0.72 11.54 -21.65
C GLN A 150 -1.27 12.45 -20.56
N VAL A 151 -0.37 13.06 -19.79
CA VAL A 151 -0.76 13.97 -18.73
C VAL A 151 -0.05 15.30 -18.87
N GLU A 152 -0.84 16.33 -19.11
CA GLU A 152 -0.41 17.72 -19.07
C GLU A 152 -0.62 18.25 -17.66
N VAL A 153 0.44 18.85 -17.10
CA VAL A 153 0.44 19.31 -15.71
C VAL A 153 1.06 20.70 -15.67
N GLU A 154 0.32 21.64 -15.09
CA GLU A 154 0.73 23.02 -14.89
C GLU A 154 0.40 23.44 -13.45
N TRP A 155 1.36 24.07 -12.77
CA TRP A 155 1.14 24.59 -11.42
C TRP A 155 0.62 26.03 -11.52
N GLU A 156 -0.57 26.28 -10.98
CA GLU A 156 -1.20 27.61 -10.92
C GLU A 156 -0.72 28.38 -9.68
N SER A 157 -0.38 27.66 -8.60
CA SER A 157 0.23 28.18 -7.37
C SER A 157 1.09 27.10 -6.70
N ASN A 158 1.57 27.35 -5.47
CA ASN A 158 2.31 26.36 -4.68
C ASN A 158 1.46 25.14 -4.29
N ASP A 159 0.15 25.34 -4.24
CA ASP A 159 -0.86 24.49 -3.61
C ASP A 159 -2.00 24.13 -4.59
N SER A 160 -2.03 24.73 -5.77
CA SER A 160 -3.01 24.45 -6.84
C SER A 160 -2.33 23.96 -8.12
N VAL A 161 -2.84 22.87 -8.67
CA VAL A 161 -2.31 22.25 -9.89
C VAL A 161 -3.43 21.97 -10.89
N SER A 162 -3.19 22.29 -12.15
CA SER A 162 -4.03 21.91 -13.29
C SER A 162 -3.49 20.61 -13.89
N ILE A 163 -4.32 19.57 -13.95
CA ILE A 163 -4.00 18.26 -14.51
C ILE A 163 -5.00 17.98 -15.63
N ASN A 164 -4.57 17.96 -16.89
CA ASN A 164 -5.44 17.81 -18.07
C ASN A 164 -6.68 18.73 -18.01
N ASN A 165 -6.47 20.01 -17.71
CA ASN A 165 -7.51 21.04 -17.54
C ASN A 165 -8.43 20.85 -16.31
N HIS A 166 -8.10 19.97 -15.38
CA HIS A 166 -8.76 19.85 -14.08
C HIS A 166 -7.91 20.49 -12.98
N ILE A 167 -8.41 21.57 -12.39
CA ILE A 167 -7.74 22.26 -11.28
C ILE A 167 -8.04 21.52 -9.98
N LEU A 168 -7.01 21.18 -9.24
CA LEU A 168 -7.06 20.59 -7.90
C LEU A 168 -6.36 21.50 -6.91
N LYS A 169 -7.04 21.84 -5.81
CA LYS A 169 -6.44 22.51 -4.66
C LYS A 169 -6.01 21.48 -3.61
N LEU A 170 -4.70 21.33 -3.46
CA LEU A 170 -4.11 20.25 -2.67
C LEU A 170 -4.24 20.49 -1.15
N ASP A 171 -4.29 21.75 -0.73
CA ASP A 171 -4.49 22.19 0.65
C ASP A 171 -5.93 21.97 1.13
N GLU A 172 -6.91 22.17 0.25
CA GLU A 172 -8.33 21.85 0.48
C GLU A 172 -8.59 20.32 0.41
N GLY A 173 -7.63 19.57 -0.12
CA GLY A 173 -7.67 18.10 -0.19
C GLY A 173 -8.44 17.55 -1.38
N ASP A 174 -8.61 18.36 -2.44
CA ASP A 174 -9.36 18.03 -3.64
C ASP A 174 -8.89 16.75 -4.32
N THR A 175 -9.84 16.08 -4.98
CA THR A 175 -9.57 14.89 -5.80
C THR A 175 -10.43 14.91 -7.06
N TYR A 176 -9.91 14.37 -8.16
CA TYR A 176 -10.65 14.18 -9.41
C TYR A 176 -10.72 12.69 -9.79
N GLY A 177 -11.88 12.27 -10.31
CA GLY A 177 -12.11 10.89 -10.77
C GLY A 177 -12.43 9.87 -9.69
N TYR A 178 -12.40 10.28 -8.42
CA TYR A 178 -12.79 9.47 -7.27
C TYR A 178 -14.10 10.04 -6.70
N GLN A 179 -15.20 9.29 -6.83
CA GLN A 179 -16.51 9.58 -6.23
C GLN A 179 -16.78 8.63 -5.07
#